data_AF-A0A8J1TFF3-F1
#
_entry.id   AF-A0A8J1TFF3-F1
#
_cell.length_a   1.000
_cell.length_b   1.000
_cell.length_c   1.000
_cell.angle_alpha   90.00
_cell.angle_beta   90.00
_cell.angle_gamma   90.00
#
_symmetry.space_group_name_H-M   'P 1'
#
loop_
_entity.id
_entity.type
_entity.pdbx_description
1 polymer ?
#
loop_
_entity_poly.entity_id
_entity_poly.type
_entity_poly.pdbx_seq_one_letter_code
_entity_poly.pdbx_strand_id
1 'polypeptide(L)'
;MKVELVFLILLLFVLTVEGDIKCINAGGNCQTTTCGGVWKSGLCYGAANRRCCIGDVRDSKCKNIGGNCQTTACDGSWRSGLCYGPTNRRCCIDNKDEDKLSHSEAAALLSLAGIGLQSSGGCSNRNVRTCTSLEQIRRATILGTITELKIPSKCPMTVSGGTETGHSRKGVYSHWNGYKIDLRLNDCLAKYIKKNFPFHRLRGRYPVYKAPSGNEYCLEGNHWDNTYY
;
A
#
# COMPACT_ATOMS: atom_id res chain seq x y z
N MET A 1 25.29 -47.55 7.93
CA MET A 1 25.17 -46.66 9.13
C MET A 1 25.40 -45.17 8.83
N LYS A 2 25.06 -44.66 7.64
CA LYS A 2 25.15 -43.21 7.28
C LYS A 2 23.83 -42.61 6.81
N VAL A 3 22.84 -43.42 6.43
CA VAL A 3 21.55 -42.96 5.89
C VAL A 3 20.55 -42.63 7.01
N GLU A 4 20.53 -43.39 8.11
CA GLU A 4 19.65 -43.10 9.26
C GLU A 4 20.03 -41.83 10.02
N LEU A 5 21.32 -41.50 10.09
CA LEU A 5 21.79 -40.30 10.79
C LEU A 5 21.37 -39.01 10.05
N VAL A 6 21.33 -39.05 8.71
CA VAL A 6 20.86 -37.92 7.89
C VAL A 6 19.35 -37.74 8.02
N PHE A 7 18.57 -38.83 8.08
CA PHE A 7 17.12 -38.79 8.27
C PHE A 7 16.74 -38.26 9.66
N LEU A 8 17.44 -38.67 10.73
CA LEU A 8 17.25 -38.13 12.08
C LEU A 8 17.59 -36.64 12.17
N ILE A 9 18.67 -36.20 11.53
CA ILE A 9 19.06 -34.78 11.50
C ILE A 9 18.04 -33.95 10.70
N LEU A 10 17.49 -34.47 9.60
CA LEU A 10 16.42 -33.83 8.84
C LEU A 10 15.12 -33.72 9.66
N LEU A 11 14.71 -34.78 10.36
CA LEU A 11 13.53 -34.78 11.24
C LEU A 11 13.71 -33.84 12.45
N LEU A 12 14.91 -33.79 13.05
CA LEU A 12 15.24 -32.85 14.13
C LEU A 12 15.23 -31.39 13.64
N PHE A 13 15.64 -31.13 12.40
CA PHE A 13 15.57 -29.79 11.78
C PHE A 13 14.13 -29.37 11.42
N VAL A 14 13.23 -30.31 11.13
CA VAL A 14 11.82 -29.99 10.84
C VAL A 14 11.06 -29.65 12.14
N LEU A 15 11.32 -30.38 13.24
CA LEU A 15 10.67 -30.14 14.53
C LEU A 15 11.06 -28.81 15.21
N THR A 16 12.27 -28.29 14.95
CA THR A 16 12.75 -27.03 15.54
C THR A 16 12.05 -25.79 14.97
N VAL A 17 11.48 -25.89 13.77
CA VAL A 17 10.82 -24.77 13.08
C VAL A 17 9.32 -24.69 13.45
N GLU A 18 8.66 -25.81 13.74
CA GLU A 18 7.20 -25.88 13.97
C GLU A 18 6.70 -25.27 15.28
N GLY A 19 7.48 -25.37 16.37
CA GLY A 19 7.01 -24.84 17.65
C GLY A 19 6.94 -23.32 17.67
N ASP A 20 7.91 -22.63 17.04
CA ASP A 20 7.89 -21.17 16.94
C ASP A 20 6.83 -20.67 15.96
N ILE A 21 6.49 -21.46 14.94
CA ILE A 21 5.41 -21.16 14.00
C ILE A 21 4.08 -20.94 14.73
N LYS A 22 3.78 -21.68 15.82
CA LYS A 22 2.55 -21.49 16.60
C LYS A 22 2.50 -20.10 17.26
N CYS A 23 3.62 -19.63 17.82
CA CYS A 23 3.71 -18.28 18.36
C CYS A 23 3.64 -17.21 17.27
N ILE A 24 4.31 -17.44 16.14
CA ILE A 24 4.31 -16.53 14.99
C ILE A 24 2.89 -16.37 14.43
N ASN A 25 2.15 -17.46 14.25
CA ASN A 25 0.76 -17.44 13.80
C ASN A 25 -0.18 -16.73 14.78
N ALA A 26 0.17 -16.71 16.07
CA ALA A 26 -0.55 -15.96 17.09
C ALA A 26 -0.15 -14.46 17.13
N GLY A 27 0.67 -13.99 16.18
CA GLY A 27 1.18 -12.62 16.12
C GLY A 27 2.19 -12.30 17.24
N GLY A 28 2.80 -13.33 17.82
CA GLY A 28 3.74 -13.21 18.93
C GLY A 28 5.19 -13.51 18.55
N ASN A 29 6.08 -13.31 19.51
CA ASN A 29 7.50 -13.65 19.40
C ASN A 29 7.96 -14.52 20.58
N CYS A 30 8.70 -15.58 20.28
CA CYS A 30 9.29 -16.46 21.29
C CYS A 30 10.54 -15.84 21.91
N GLN A 31 10.48 -15.50 23.20
CA GLN A 31 11.57 -14.87 23.94
C GLN A 31 11.58 -15.27 25.42
N THR A 32 12.68 -14.97 26.12
CA THR A 32 12.97 -15.43 27.48
C THR A 32 13.00 -14.32 28.53
N THR A 33 12.96 -13.05 28.12
CA THR A 33 13.20 -11.90 29.01
C THR A 33 11.96 -11.07 29.23
N THR A 34 11.74 -10.03 28.42
CA THR A 34 10.76 -8.97 28.68
C THR A 34 9.67 -8.96 27.63
N CYS A 35 8.40 -9.02 28.06
CA CYS A 35 7.24 -8.86 27.19
C CYS A 35 6.48 -7.60 27.58
N GLY A 36 6.36 -6.65 26.65
CA GLY A 36 5.48 -5.48 26.77
C GLY A 36 4.03 -5.81 26.37
N GLY A 37 3.68 -7.08 26.32
CA GLY A 37 2.38 -7.61 25.92
C GLY A 37 1.98 -8.78 26.83
N VAL A 38 1.29 -9.77 26.28
CA VAL A 38 0.78 -10.92 27.05
C VAL A 38 1.64 -12.16 26.81
N TRP A 39 2.06 -12.82 27.88
CA TRP A 39 2.75 -14.10 27.80
C TRP A 39 1.79 -15.27 27.55
N LYS A 40 2.17 -16.14 26.61
CA LYS A 40 1.55 -17.44 26.37
C LYS A 40 2.60 -18.54 26.44
N SER A 41 2.33 -19.54 27.26
CA SER A 41 3.20 -20.72 27.43
C SER A 41 2.83 -21.80 26.41
N GLY A 42 3.77 -22.70 26.09
CA GLY A 42 3.52 -23.84 25.20
C GLY A 42 3.39 -23.52 23.70
N LEU A 43 3.55 -22.25 23.32
CA LEU A 43 3.51 -21.80 21.91
C LEU A 43 4.91 -21.62 21.31
N CYS A 44 5.97 -21.89 22.06
CA CYS A 44 7.35 -21.75 21.62
C CYS A 44 8.07 -23.08 21.74
N TYR A 45 8.95 -23.37 20.79
CA TYR A 45 9.81 -24.54 20.90
C TYR A 45 10.95 -24.29 21.91
N GLY A 46 11.43 -25.35 22.54
CA GLY A 46 12.61 -25.33 23.41
C GLY A 46 12.27 -25.23 24.91
N ALA A 47 13.17 -24.60 25.66
CA ALA A 47 13.12 -24.58 27.13
C ALA A 47 11.85 -23.87 27.66
N ALA A 48 11.38 -24.31 28.84
CA ALA A 48 10.14 -23.82 29.45
C ALA A 48 10.13 -22.30 29.75
N ASN A 49 11.30 -21.68 29.87
CA ASN A 49 11.46 -20.24 30.05
C ASN A 49 11.31 -19.44 28.74
N ARG A 50 11.28 -20.10 27.58
CA ARG A 50 11.02 -19.48 26.29
C ARG A 50 9.52 -19.46 26.03
N ARG A 51 8.92 -18.27 26.14
CA ARG A 51 7.46 -18.08 26.08
C ARG A 51 7.10 -17.14 24.94
N CYS A 52 5.87 -17.26 24.45
CA CYS A 52 5.38 -16.43 23.37
C CYS A 52 4.87 -15.11 23.93
N CYS A 53 5.44 -14.00 23.48
CA CYS A 53 4.96 -12.66 23.82
C CYS A 53 4.06 -12.15 22.69
N ILE A 54 2.78 -11.94 22.98
CA ILE A 54 1.79 -11.47 22.00
C ILE A 54 1.45 -10.00 22.28
N GLY A 55 1.40 -9.19 21.22
CA GLY A 55 0.90 -7.81 21.30
C GLY A 55 1.84 -6.84 22.03
N ASP A 56 3.15 -7.01 21.89
CA ASP A 56 4.12 -6.15 22.56
C ASP A 56 3.94 -4.67 22.18
N VAL A 57 3.77 -3.79 23.18
CA VAL A 57 3.61 -2.34 22.94
C VAL A 57 4.83 -1.73 22.25
N ARG A 58 6.00 -2.37 22.31
CA ARG A 58 7.21 -1.88 21.63
C ARG A 58 7.18 -2.13 20.11
N ASP A 59 6.26 -2.97 19.64
CA ASP A 59 5.97 -3.12 18.21
C ASP A 59 5.05 -2.01 17.67
N SER A 60 4.62 -1.06 18.52
CA SER A 60 3.72 0.02 18.10
C SER A 60 4.30 0.85 16.95
N LYS A 61 5.63 0.98 16.83
CA LYS A 61 6.25 1.66 15.68
C LYS A 61 5.93 0.98 14.35
N CYS A 62 5.88 -0.36 14.32
CA CYS A 62 5.49 -1.12 13.14
C CYS A 62 3.96 -1.07 12.93
N LYS A 63 3.18 -1.22 14.00
CA LYS A 63 1.71 -1.19 13.93
C LYS A 63 1.17 0.18 13.49
N ASN A 64 1.81 1.27 13.91
CA ASN A 64 1.42 2.64 13.56
C ASN A 64 1.59 2.95 12.07
N ILE A 65 2.38 2.16 11.34
CA ILE A 65 2.54 2.27 9.89
C ILE A 65 1.80 1.15 9.13
N GLY A 66 0.82 0.50 9.79
CA GLY A 66 0.02 -0.57 9.20
C GLY A 66 0.77 -1.88 8.97
N GLY A 67 1.92 -2.07 9.63
CA GLY A 67 2.75 -3.26 9.47
C GLY A 67 2.60 -4.28 10.59
N ASN A 68 3.04 -5.51 10.28
CA ASN A 68 3.13 -6.63 11.19
C ASN A 68 4.60 -7.07 11.37
N CYS A 69 5.02 -7.27 12.61
CA CYS A 69 6.37 -7.73 12.93
C CYS A 69 6.52 -9.24 12.76
N GLN A 70 7.31 -9.68 11.78
CA GLN A 70 7.52 -11.09 11.45
C GLN A 70 8.95 -11.38 10.96
N THR A 71 9.31 -12.66 10.85
CA THR A 71 10.68 -13.13 10.59
C THR A 71 10.85 -13.88 9.27
N THR A 72 9.76 -14.29 8.62
CA THR A 72 9.79 -15.24 7.50
C THR A 72 9.32 -14.62 6.19
N ALA A 73 8.02 -14.64 5.92
CA ALA A 73 7.41 -14.15 4.70
C ALA A 73 6.88 -12.74 4.89
N CYS A 74 6.97 -11.92 3.84
CA CYS A 74 6.30 -10.64 3.77
C CYS A 74 5.78 -10.48 2.35
N ASP A 75 4.45 -10.44 2.22
CA ASP A 75 3.77 -10.17 0.96
C ASP A 75 3.82 -8.67 0.58
N GLY A 76 4.47 -7.86 1.42
CA GLY A 76 4.71 -6.43 1.20
C GLY A 76 6.19 -6.05 1.36
N SER A 77 6.45 -4.88 1.95
CA SER A 77 7.81 -4.34 2.09
C SER A 77 8.36 -4.52 3.50
N TRP A 78 9.66 -4.81 3.60
CA TRP A 78 10.34 -4.90 4.89
C TRP A 78 10.89 -3.56 5.37
N ARG A 79 10.66 -3.23 6.64
CA ARG A 79 11.30 -2.13 7.37
C ARG A 79 12.03 -2.66 8.60
N SER A 80 13.31 -2.29 8.74
CA SER A 80 14.16 -2.71 9.86
C SER A 80 14.06 -1.73 11.04
N GLY A 81 14.31 -2.19 12.26
CA GLY A 81 14.38 -1.32 13.45
C GLY A 81 13.04 -0.84 14.02
N LEU A 82 11.91 -1.32 13.50
CA LEU A 82 10.56 -0.96 13.96
C LEU A 82 9.90 -2.02 14.84
N CYS A 83 10.52 -3.20 14.95
CA CYS A 83 10.05 -4.32 15.73
C CYS A 83 11.00 -4.58 16.90
N TYR A 84 10.44 -4.90 18.06
CA TYR A 84 11.24 -5.31 19.21
C TYR A 84 11.69 -6.78 19.06
N GLY A 85 12.82 -7.14 19.66
CA GLY A 85 13.37 -8.49 19.63
C GLY A 85 14.56 -8.63 18.66
N PRO A 86 14.78 -9.80 18.08
CA PRO A 86 16.00 -10.09 17.30
C PRO A 86 16.04 -9.33 15.97
N THR A 87 17.23 -9.11 15.44
CA THR A 87 17.46 -8.30 14.22
C THR A 87 16.81 -8.86 12.95
N ASN A 88 16.54 -10.17 12.91
CA ASN A 88 15.80 -10.82 11.83
C ASN A 88 14.28 -10.63 11.93
N ARG A 89 13.75 -10.10 13.04
CA ARG A 89 12.34 -9.72 13.18
C ARG A 89 12.16 -8.30 12.65
N ARG A 90 11.54 -8.19 11.48
CA ARG A 90 11.40 -6.94 10.74
C ARG A 90 9.91 -6.61 10.60
N CYS A 91 9.62 -5.34 10.35
CA CYS A 91 8.26 -4.90 10.12
C CYS A 91 7.91 -5.19 8.67
N CYS A 92 7.00 -6.12 8.44
CA CYS A 92 6.37 -6.31 7.16
C CYS A 92 5.20 -5.34 7.07
N ILE A 93 5.34 -4.32 6.25
CA ILE A 93 4.22 -3.46 5.89
C ILE A 93 3.58 -4.06 4.66
N ASP A 94 2.26 -4.26 4.69
CA ASP A 94 1.44 -4.55 3.51
C ASP A 94 1.38 -3.29 2.64
N ASN A 95 2.54 -2.82 2.18
CA ASN A 95 2.70 -1.54 1.50
C ASN A 95 2.33 -1.68 0.04
N LYS A 96 1.24 -2.39 -0.22
CA LYS A 96 0.58 -2.39 -1.52
C LYS A 96 0.31 -0.95 -1.95
N ASP A 97 0.06 -0.04 -1.01
CA ASP A 97 -0.26 1.37 -1.29
C ASP A 97 0.90 2.20 -1.88
N GLU A 98 2.16 1.90 -1.56
CA GLU A 98 3.32 2.56 -2.20
C GLU A 98 3.86 1.81 -3.44
N ASP A 99 3.32 0.62 -3.74
CA ASP A 99 3.74 -0.14 -4.92
C ASP A 99 3.53 0.65 -6.21
N LYS A 100 4.55 0.61 -7.05
CA LYS A 100 4.47 1.10 -8.43
C LYS A 100 3.85 0.02 -9.29
N LEU A 101 2.73 0.36 -9.92
CA LEU A 101 2.04 -0.54 -10.83
C LEU A 101 2.56 -0.36 -12.26
N SER A 102 2.59 -1.45 -13.00
CA SER A 102 2.62 -1.38 -14.47
C SER A 102 1.33 -0.77 -15.00
N HIS A 103 1.37 -0.29 -16.25
CA HIS A 103 0.16 0.23 -16.88
C HIS A 103 -0.99 -0.80 -16.92
N SER A 104 -0.70 -2.05 -17.26
CA SER A 104 -1.72 -3.11 -17.39
C SER A 104 -2.36 -3.46 -16.05
N GLU A 105 -1.60 -3.53 -14.96
CA GLU A 105 -2.14 -3.76 -13.61
C GLU A 105 -3.05 -2.63 -13.18
N ALA A 106 -2.62 -1.38 -13.35
CA ALA A 106 -3.43 -0.21 -13.01
C ALA A 106 -4.71 -0.14 -13.86
N ALA A 107 -4.61 -0.38 -15.16
CA ALA A 107 -5.76 -0.41 -16.07
C ALA A 107 -6.75 -1.52 -15.71
N ALA A 108 -6.27 -2.70 -15.31
CA ALA A 108 -7.13 -3.81 -14.87
C ALA A 108 -7.91 -3.46 -13.59
N LEU A 109 -7.25 -2.84 -12.61
CA LEU A 109 -7.91 -2.38 -11.37
C LEU A 109 -8.99 -1.33 -11.66
N LEU A 110 -8.70 -0.35 -12.52
CA LEU A 110 -9.67 0.67 -12.93
C LEU A 110 -10.85 0.06 -13.70
N SER A 111 -10.57 -0.86 -14.63
CA SER A 111 -11.60 -1.56 -15.41
C SER A 111 -12.52 -2.38 -14.52
N LEU A 112 -11.96 -3.12 -13.55
CA LEU A 112 -12.74 -3.89 -12.56
C LEU A 112 -13.66 -2.99 -11.73
N ALA A 113 -13.22 -1.76 -11.42
CA ALA A 113 -14.03 -0.76 -10.73
C ALA A 113 -15.04 -0.03 -11.64
N GLY A 114 -15.07 -0.32 -12.95
CA GLY A 114 -15.93 0.38 -13.91
C GLY A 114 -15.49 1.82 -14.18
N ILE A 115 -14.18 2.07 -14.19
CA ILE A 115 -13.56 3.35 -14.57
C ILE A 115 -12.92 3.17 -15.95
N GLY A 116 -13.30 4.03 -16.90
CA GLY A 116 -12.71 4.03 -18.23
C GLY A 116 -11.30 4.63 -18.25
N LEU A 117 -10.52 4.31 -19.29
CA LEU A 117 -9.22 4.88 -19.58
C LEU A 117 -9.20 5.32 -21.04
N GLN A 118 -8.85 6.58 -21.32
CA GLN A 118 -8.85 7.11 -22.67
C GLN A 118 -7.60 7.92 -22.97
N SER A 119 -6.85 7.47 -23.98
CA SER A 119 -5.70 8.17 -24.54
C SER A 119 -6.05 8.89 -25.85
N SER A 120 -5.63 10.14 -25.98
CA SER A 120 -5.78 10.89 -27.24
C SER A 120 -4.89 10.34 -28.36
N GLY A 121 -3.72 9.80 -28.02
CA GLY A 121 -2.79 9.16 -28.95
C GLY A 121 -3.00 7.64 -29.13
N GLY A 122 -4.00 7.04 -28.48
CA GLY A 122 -4.27 5.60 -28.57
C GLY A 122 -3.13 4.72 -28.03
N CYS A 123 -2.38 5.22 -27.05
CA CYS A 123 -1.15 4.57 -26.56
C CYS A 123 -0.96 4.75 -25.06
N SER A 124 -0.05 3.95 -24.47
CA SER A 124 0.26 3.93 -23.04
C SER A 124 1.73 4.17 -22.71
N ASN A 125 2.54 4.59 -23.69
CA ASN A 125 3.95 4.87 -23.47
C ASN A 125 4.12 6.17 -22.66
N ARG A 126 4.64 6.03 -21.43
CA ARG A 126 4.89 7.14 -20.50
C ARG A 126 5.78 8.26 -21.06
N ASN A 127 6.64 7.96 -22.02
CA ASN A 127 7.56 8.95 -22.61
C ASN A 127 6.94 9.73 -23.78
N VAL A 128 5.66 9.51 -24.11
CA VAL A 128 4.97 10.15 -25.22
C VAL A 128 3.80 10.98 -24.68
N ARG A 129 3.80 12.29 -24.95
CA ARG A 129 2.87 13.25 -24.34
C ARG A 129 1.39 13.09 -24.74
N THR A 130 1.12 12.37 -25.82
CA THR A 130 -0.24 12.09 -26.30
C THR A 130 -0.78 10.77 -25.77
N CYS A 131 0.06 9.95 -25.14
CA CYS A 131 -0.39 8.72 -24.50
C CYS A 131 -1.07 9.03 -23.17
N THR A 132 -1.94 8.13 -22.70
CA THR A 132 -2.34 8.09 -21.29
C THR A 132 -1.70 6.87 -20.68
N SER A 133 -0.64 7.10 -19.91
CA SER A 133 0.16 6.05 -19.28
C SER A 133 -0.19 5.93 -17.81
N LEU A 134 -0.22 4.70 -17.31
CA LEU A 134 -0.31 4.42 -15.88
C LEU A 134 0.96 3.72 -15.37
N GLU A 135 1.99 3.65 -16.21
CA GLU A 135 3.27 3.05 -15.88
C GLU A 135 3.93 3.78 -14.71
N GLN A 136 4.30 3.05 -13.66
CA GLN A 136 4.83 3.57 -12.41
C GLN A 136 3.85 4.48 -11.64
N ILE A 137 2.54 4.31 -11.83
CA ILE A 137 1.56 4.94 -10.95
C ILE A 137 1.61 4.28 -9.58
N ARG A 138 1.37 5.04 -8.50
CA ARG A 138 1.23 4.43 -7.17
C ARG A 138 -0.08 3.65 -7.12
N ARG A 139 -0.07 2.48 -6.50
CA ARG A 139 -1.32 1.77 -6.20
C ARG A 139 -2.26 2.62 -5.34
N ALA A 140 -1.74 3.38 -4.36
CA ALA A 140 -2.55 4.30 -3.55
C ALA A 140 -3.33 5.30 -4.40
N THR A 141 -2.77 5.79 -5.51
CA THR A 141 -3.48 6.69 -6.44
C THR A 141 -4.65 5.99 -7.11
N ILE A 142 -4.47 4.75 -7.56
CA ILE A 142 -5.56 3.95 -8.16
C ILE A 142 -6.62 3.60 -7.10
N LEU A 143 -6.20 3.11 -5.93
CA LEU A 143 -7.12 2.72 -4.87
C LEU A 143 -7.88 3.93 -4.32
N GLY A 144 -7.21 5.05 -4.05
CA GLY A 144 -7.85 6.29 -3.62
C GLY A 144 -8.86 6.81 -4.65
N THR A 145 -8.57 6.69 -5.95
CA THR A 145 -9.54 7.00 -7.01
C THR A 145 -10.78 6.11 -6.90
N ILE A 146 -10.60 4.82 -6.64
CA ILE A 146 -11.70 3.87 -6.52
C ILE A 146 -12.51 4.09 -5.23
N THR A 147 -11.84 4.20 -4.09
CA THR A 147 -12.49 4.17 -2.76
C THR A 147 -13.02 5.53 -2.32
N GLU A 148 -12.39 6.64 -2.70
CA GLU A 148 -12.87 7.98 -2.32
C GLU A 148 -13.80 8.60 -3.36
N LEU A 149 -13.60 8.28 -4.65
CA LEU A 149 -14.44 8.84 -5.72
C LEU A 149 -15.41 7.81 -6.27
N LYS A 150 -14.94 6.71 -6.87
CA LYS A 150 -15.80 5.83 -7.67
C LYS A 150 -16.90 5.15 -6.85
N ILE A 151 -16.55 4.46 -5.77
CA ILE A 151 -17.49 3.71 -4.94
C ILE A 151 -18.54 4.64 -4.30
N PRO A 152 -18.18 5.76 -3.64
CA PRO A 152 -19.16 6.59 -2.97
C PRO A 152 -20.01 7.43 -3.94
N SER A 153 -19.42 7.95 -5.02
CA SER A 153 -20.15 8.79 -5.97
C SER A 153 -21.01 8.00 -6.95
N LYS A 154 -20.61 6.75 -7.26
CA LYS A 154 -21.18 5.92 -8.33
C LYS A 154 -21.17 6.57 -9.72
N CYS A 155 -20.43 7.67 -9.88
CA CYS A 155 -20.40 8.43 -11.12
C CYS A 155 -19.65 7.68 -12.23
N PRO A 156 -19.97 7.95 -13.51
CA PRO A 156 -19.09 7.61 -14.61
C PRO A 156 -17.76 8.37 -14.46
N MET A 157 -16.66 7.67 -14.72
CA MET A 157 -15.31 8.22 -14.64
C MET A 157 -14.48 7.72 -15.81
N THR A 158 -13.63 8.59 -16.32
CA THR A 158 -12.67 8.25 -17.38
C THR A 158 -11.36 8.92 -17.05
N VAL A 159 -10.31 8.11 -16.89
CA VAL A 159 -8.95 8.59 -16.76
C VAL A 159 -8.49 9.11 -18.12
N SER A 160 -8.04 10.36 -18.14
CA SER A 160 -7.51 11.04 -19.34
C SER A 160 -6.03 11.31 -19.27
N GLY A 161 -5.43 11.21 -18.09
CA GLY A 161 -4.02 11.42 -17.88
C GLY A 161 -3.53 10.70 -16.65
N GLY A 162 -2.25 10.32 -16.65
CA GLY A 162 -1.67 9.57 -15.54
C GLY A 162 -0.24 9.97 -15.31
N THR A 163 0.67 9.21 -15.89
CA THR A 163 2.08 9.24 -15.56
C THR A 163 2.95 9.73 -16.71
N GLU A 164 2.36 9.91 -17.89
CA GLU A 164 3.03 10.34 -19.10
C GLU A 164 3.76 11.67 -18.96
N THR A 165 4.72 11.89 -19.86
CA THR A 165 5.37 13.18 -20.03
C THR A 165 4.36 14.23 -20.51
N GLY A 166 4.61 15.51 -20.20
CA GLY A 166 3.71 16.61 -20.56
C GLY A 166 3.16 17.34 -19.33
N HIS A 167 3.22 16.69 -18.17
CA HIS A 167 2.93 17.30 -16.87
C HIS A 167 4.21 17.76 -16.16
N SER A 168 4.06 18.58 -15.11
CA SER A 168 5.19 18.96 -14.25
C SER A 168 5.86 17.73 -13.64
N ARG A 169 7.17 17.60 -13.84
CA ARG A 169 8.00 16.56 -13.22
C ARG A 169 8.65 17.00 -11.91
N LYS A 170 8.42 18.26 -11.50
CA LYS A 170 9.01 18.83 -10.29
C LYS A 170 8.16 18.49 -9.07
N GLY A 171 8.82 18.15 -7.97
CA GLY A 171 8.17 17.85 -6.68
C GLY A 171 7.79 16.39 -6.50
N VAL A 172 7.73 15.98 -5.23
CA VAL A 172 7.38 14.61 -4.81
C VAL A 172 6.00 14.22 -5.33
N TYR A 173 5.00 15.07 -5.14
CA TYR A 173 3.60 14.84 -5.47
C TYR A 173 3.26 15.22 -6.92
N SER A 174 3.82 14.49 -7.88
CA SER A 174 3.68 14.76 -9.32
C SER A 174 3.12 13.56 -10.11
N HIS A 175 2.64 13.82 -11.33
CA HIS A 175 2.26 12.78 -12.30
C HIS A 175 3.43 11.83 -12.58
N TRP A 176 4.64 12.39 -12.76
CA TRP A 176 5.84 11.60 -12.99
C TRP A 176 6.26 10.74 -11.79
N ASN A 177 5.83 11.09 -10.59
CA ASN A 177 6.03 10.24 -9.43
C ASN A 177 4.78 9.41 -9.11
N GLY A 178 3.79 9.38 -9.98
CA GLY A 178 2.60 8.55 -9.87
C GLY A 178 1.66 8.89 -8.71
N TYR A 179 1.76 10.11 -8.17
CA TYR A 179 0.90 10.62 -7.10
C TYR A 179 -0.40 11.23 -7.65
N LYS A 180 -0.44 11.47 -8.96
CA LYS A 180 -1.53 12.15 -9.62
C LYS A 180 -2.16 11.33 -10.73
N ILE A 181 -3.44 11.60 -10.96
CA ILE A 181 -4.22 11.04 -12.05
C ILE A 181 -5.25 12.07 -12.51
N ASP A 182 -5.40 12.21 -13.82
CA ASP A 182 -6.38 13.14 -14.40
C ASP A 182 -7.66 12.40 -14.75
N LEU A 183 -8.79 12.93 -14.27
CA LEU A 183 -10.12 12.43 -14.62
C LEU A 183 -10.84 13.44 -15.52
N ARG A 184 -11.45 12.95 -16.60
CA ARG A 184 -12.32 13.77 -17.45
C ARG A 184 -13.42 14.41 -16.63
N LEU A 185 -13.63 15.70 -16.88
CA LEU A 185 -14.71 16.43 -16.24
C LEU A 185 -16.06 15.86 -16.64
N ASN A 186 -16.91 15.63 -15.65
CA ASN A 186 -18.33 15.33 -15.84
C ASN A 186 -19.12 15.88 -14.66
N ASP A 187 -20.40 16.19 -14.90
CA ASP A 187 -21.25 16.88 -13.93
C ASP A 187 -21.50 16.06 -12.67
N CYS A 188 -21.61 14.74 -12.79
CA CYS A 188 -21.85 13.86 -11.65
C CYS A 188 -20.69 13.94 -10.65
N LEU A 189 -19.47 13.68 -11.14
CA LEU A 189 -18.27 13.72 -10.30
C LEU A 189 -18.01 15.13 -9.76
N ALA A 190 -18.23 16.17 -10.58
CA ALA A 190 -18.05 17.54 -10.14
C ALA A 190 -18.98 17.93 -9.00
N LYS A 191 -20.27 17.53 -9.07
CA LYS A 191 -21.22 17.73 -7.97
C LYS A 191 -20.81 16.96 -6.73
N TYR A 192 -20.35 15.70 -6.88
CA TYR A 192 -19.89 14.90 -5.75
C TYR A 192 -18.70 15.55 -5.02
N ILE A 193 -17.63 15.91 -5.74
CA ILE A 193 -16.43 16.52 -5.15
C ILE A 193 -16.79 17.83 -4.45
N LYS A 194 -17.51 18.74 -5.13
CA LYS A 194 -17.86 20.05 -4.57
C LYS A 194 -18.80 19.97 -3.36
N LYS A 195 -19.62 18.92 -3.27
CA LYS A 195 -20.54 18.71 -2.15
C LYS A 195 -19.83 18.10 -0.94
N ASN A 196 -18.94 17.15 -1.15
CA ASN A 196 -18.39 16.33 -0.06
C ASN A 196 -17.02 16.81 0.42
N PHE A 197 -16.27 17.53 -0.41
CA PHE A 197 -14.94 18.03 -0.05
C PHE A 197 -14.96 19.55 0.01
N PRO A 198 -14.57 20.17 1.14
CA PRO A 198 -14.51 21.61 1.25
C PRO A 198 -13.52 22.21 0.26
N PHE A 199 -13.84 23.40 -0.24
CA PHE A 199 -12.87 24.24 -0.93
C PHE A 199 -11.68 24.51 0.01
N HIS A 200 -10.47 24.29 -0.49
CA HIS A 200 -9.26 24.43 0.29
C HIS A 200 -8.45 25.67 -0.12
N ARG A 201 -8.17 25.85 -1.41
CA ARG A 201 -7.41 27.00 -1.94
C ARG A 201 -7.57 27.15 -3.46
N LEU A 202 -7.05 28.24 -4.00
CA LEU A 202 -6.73 28.35 -5.43
C LEU A 202 -5.30 27.90 -5.70
N ARG A 203 -5.09 27.12 -6.77
CA ARG A 203 -3.79 26.82 -7.38
C ARG A 203 -3.69 27.63 -8.67
N GLY A 204 -3.08 28.82 -8.60
CA GLY A 204 -3.23 29.83 -9.65
C GLY A 204 -4.69 30.29 -9.70
N ARG A 205 -5.39 29.98 -10.80
CA ARG A 205 -6.84 30.27 -10.94
C ARG A 205 -7.74 29.06 -10.67
N TYR A 206 -7.17 27.89 -10.42
CA TYR A 206 -7.91 26.64 -10.36
C TYR A 206 -8.31 26.30 -8.92
N PRO A 207 -9.59 26.04 -8.63
CA PRO A 207 -10.03 25.69 -7.28
C PRO A 207 -9.60 24.27 -6.92
N VAL A 208 -9.07 24.13 -5.71
CA VAL A 208 -8.68 22.86 -5.10
C VAL A 208 -9.65 22.54 -3.97
N TYR A 209 -10.20 21.34 -4.00
CA TYR A 209 -11.03 20.77 -2.93
C TYR A 209 -10.22 19.70 -2.21
N LYS A 210 -10.36 19.60 -0.87
CA LYS A 210 -9.54 18.70 -0.06
C LYS A 210 -10.40 17.74 0.75
N ALA A 211 -10.17 16.44 0.59
CA ALA A 211 -10.83 15.43 1.40
C ALA A 211 -10.23 15.32 2.81
N PRO A 212 -10.96 14.76 3.79
CA PRO A 212 -10.43 14.48 5.13
C PRO A 212 -9.18 13.59 5.14
N SER A 213 -9.00 12.73 4.13
CA SER A 213 -7.79 11.93 3.92
C SER A 213 -6.54 12.75 3.61
N GLY A 214 -6.70 14.04 3.29
CA GLY A 214 -5.63 14.92 2.84
C GLY A 214 -5.50 15.01 1.32
N ASN A 215 -6.18 14.14 0.57
CA ASN A 215 -6.16 14.12 -0.90
C ASN A 215 -6.77 15.39 -1.50
N GLU A 216 -6.21 15.83 -2.63
CA GLU A 216 -6.57 17.09 -3.27
C GLU A 216 -7.14 16.86 -4.66
N TYR A 217 -8.21 17.59 -4.98
CA TYR A 217 -8.97 17.51 -6.22
C TYR A 217 -9.00 18.89 -6.87
N CYS A 218 -8.15 19.12 -7.88
CA CYS A 218 -7.99 20.42 -8.54
C CYS A 218 -8.78 20.47 -9.84
N LEU A 219 -9.68 21.44 -10.00
CA LEU A 219 -10.46 21.61 -11.22
C LEU A 219 -9.70 22.48 -12.24
N GLU A 220 -9.00 21.85 -13.18
CA GLU A 220 -8.18 22.53 -14.21
C GLU A 220 -8.95 22.78 -15.51
N GLY A 221 -10.12 23.42 -15.38
CA GLY A 221 -10.95 23.82 -16.52
C GLY A 221 -11.74 22.66 -17.14
N ASN A 222 -11.07 21.73 -17.82
CA ASN A 222 -11.70 20.63 -18.57
C ASN A 222 -11.46 19.23 -17.98
N HIS A 223 -10.70 19.12 -16.88
CA HIS A 223 -10.44 17.88 -16.17
C HIS A 223 -10.19 18.15 -14.68
N TRP A 224 -10.15 17.06 -13.91
CA TRP A 224 -9.72 17.04 -12.51
C TRP A 224 -8.27 16.54 -12.43
N ASP A 225 -7.35 17.34 -11.91
CA ASP A 225 -5.99 16.92 -11.50
C ASP A 225 -6.06 16.51 -10.03
N ASN A 226 -6.09 15.20 -9.80
CA ASN A 226 -6.24 14.63 -8.46
C ASN A 226 -4.88 14.20 -7.92
N THR A 227 -4.58 14.56 -6.68
CA THR A 227 -3.34 14.21 -5.98
C THR A 227 -3.65 13.37 -4.74
N TYR A 228 -2.98 12.22 -4.63
CA TYR A 228 -3.15 11.23 -3.56
C TYR A 228 -1.86 11.10 -2.74
N TYR A 229 -1.93 11.28 -1.42
CA TYR A 229 -0.76 11.28 -0.52
C TYR A 229 -0.50 9.90 0.09
#